data_AF-A0A962XBM6-F1
#
_entry.id   AF-A0A962XBM6-F1
#
_cell.length_a   1.000
_cell.length_b   1.000
_cell.length_c   1.000
_cell.angle_alpha   90.00
_cell.angle_beta   90.00
_cell.angle_gamma   90.00
#
_symmetry.space_group_name_H-M   'P 1'
#
loop_
_entity.id
_entity.type
_entity.pdbx_description
1 polymer ?
#
loop_
_entity_poly.entity_id
_entity_poly.type
_entity_poly.pdbx_seq_one_letter_code
_entity_poly.pdbx_strand_id
1 'polypeptide(L)' 'MIEIDITHHSLNKLPIFAAFGVTEIWWHDGRMVTIHLLDGANYRDAPESRLLPGITGALLTEWVRTNRKQPHPARRPAKE' A
#
# COMPACT_ATOMS: atom_id res chain seq x y z
N MET A 1 -9.11 -5.37 3.39
CA MET A 1 -9.29 -4.39 2.30
C MET A 1 -7.91 -3.84 2.00
N ILE A 2 -7.43 -3.91 0.76
CA ILE A 2 -6.10 -3.40 0.36
C ILE A 2 -6.34 -2.15 -0.50
N GLU A 3 -5.86 -0.99 -0.08
CA GLU A 3 -5.88 0.25 -0.88
C GLU A 3 -4.45 0.58 -1.33
N ILE A 4 -4.26 0.82 -2.62
CA ILE A 4 -2.97 1.22 -3.21
C ILE A 4 -3.14 2.64 -3.75
N ASP A 5 -2.64 3.64 -3.02
CA ASP A 5 -2.63 5.04 -3.47
C ASP A 5 -1.31 5.32 -4.20
N ILE A 6 -1.37 5.61 -5.51
CA ILE A 6 -0.20 5.83 -6.38
C ILE A 6 0.01 7.34 -6.69
N THR A 7 -0.82 8.25 -6.17
CA THR A 7 -0.75 9.68 -6.57
C THR A 7 -0.65 10.66 -5.39
N HIS A 8 0.60 11.04 -5.08
CA HIS A 8 1.16 12.35 -4.66
C HIS A 8 0.32 13.46 -3.99
N HIS A 9 -0.84 13.21 -3.41
CA HIS A 9 -1.55 14.16 -2.54
C HIS A 9 -2.21 13.43 -1.36
N SER A 10 -1.39 12.70 -0.62
CA SER A 10 -1.76 11.98 0.58
C SER A 10 -1.89 12.91 1.78
N LEU A 11 -2.89 13.81 1.76
CA LEU A 11 -3.25 14.56 2.96
C LEU A 11 -3.91 13.58 3.95
N ASN A 12 -3.08 12.94 4.79
CA ASN A 12 -3.43 12.23 6.02
C ASN A 12 -4.77 11.45 6.01
N LYS A 13 -4.89 10.44 5.12
CA LYS A 13 -6.06 9.53 5.09
C LYS A 13 -6.10 8.52 6.25
N LEU A 14 -4.99 8.36 6.99
CA LEU A 14 -4.90 7.40 8.09
C LEU A 14 -6.00 7.62 9.16
N PRO A 15 -6.26 8.84 9.69
CA PRO A 15 -7.40 9.08 10.57
C PRO A 15 -8.77 8.69 9.99
N ILE A 16 -8.97 8.85 8.67
CA ILE A 16 -10.23 8.48 8.01
C ILE A 16 -10.39 6.96 8.02
N PHE A 17 -9.35 6.22 7.65
CA PHE A 17 -9.39 4.75 7.68
C PHE A 17 -9.53 4.19 9.09
N ALA A 18 -8.93 4.85 10.09
CA ALA A 18 -9.10 4.50 11.49
C ALA A 18 -10.57 4.68 11.93
N ALA A 19 -11.21 5.77 11.53
CA ALA A 19 -12.62 6.02 11.79
C ALA A 19 -13.55 4.97 11.14
N PHE A 20 -13.15 4.42 10.00
CA PHE A 20 -13.84 3.30 9.34
C PHE A 20 -13.47 1.92 9.90
N GLY A 21 -12.56 1.84 10.87
CA GLY A 21 -12.16 0.57 11.51
C GLY A 21 -11.31 -0.34 10.63
N VAL A 22 -10.57 0.22 9.67
CA VAL A 22 -9.68 -0.58 8.81
C VAL A 22 -8.52 -1.10 9.67
N THR A 23 -8.52 -2.41 9.95
CA THR A 23 -7.60 -3.01 10.94
C THR A 23 -6.13 -3.01 10.52
N GLU A 24 -5.86 -2.96 9.21
CA GLU A 24 -4.52 -3.06 8.64
C GLU A 24 -4.43 -2.27 7.33
N ILE A 25 -3.35 -1.51 7.18
CA ILE A 25 -3.03 -0.73 5.98
C ILE A 25 -1.61 -1.05 5.55
N TRP A 26 -1.40 -1.19 4.25
CA TRP A 26 -0.07 -1.29 3.65
C TRP A 26 0.21 0.00 2.90
N TRP A 27 1.21 0.75 3.36
CA TRP A 27 1.56 2.04 2.81
C TRP A 27 2.85 1.93 2.00
N HIS A 28 2.85 2.43 0.76
CA HIS A 28 4.06 2.49 -0.05
C HIS A 28 4.48 3.94 -0.27
N ASP A 29 5.65 4.33 0.23
CA ASP A 29 6.16 5.71 0.15
C ASP A 29 6.89 6.03 -1.19
N GLY A 30 6.87 5.10 -2.14
CA GLY A 30 7.64 5.17 -3.38
C GLY A 30 8.96 4.40 -3.35
N ARG A 31 9.44 4.01 -2.17
CA ARG A 31 10.69 3.25 -1.96
C ARG A 31 10.46 1.94 -1.23
N MET A 32 9.64 1.95 -0.19
CA MET A 32 9.35 0.79 0.66
C MET A 32 7.88 0.72 1.03
N VAL A 33 7.44 -0.50 1.34
CA VAL A 33 6.11 -0.78 1.89
C VAL A 33 6.24 -0.93 3.41
N THR A 34 5.46 -0.15 4.16
CA THR A 34 5.28 -0.27 5.60
C THR A 34 3.90 -0.84 5.92
N ILE A 35 3.83 -1.70 6.92
CA ILE A 35 2.55 -2.26 7.40
C ILE A 35 2.16 -1.48 8.65
N HIS A 36 0.92 -1.01 8.68
CA HIS A 36 0.36 -0.30 9.80
C HIS A 36 -0.88 -1.02 10.32
N LEU A 37 -0.90 -1.30 11.61
CA LEU A 37 -2.05 -1.92 12.30
C LEU A 37 -2.82 -0.86 13.07
N LEU A 38 -4.14 -0.95 13.01
CA LEU A 38 -5.01 -0.10 13.82
C LEU A 38 -4.91 -0.52 15.29
N ASP A 39 -4.47 0.41 16.13
CA ASP A 39 -4.46 0.31 17.58
C ASP A 39 -5.30 1.43 18.18
N GLY A 40 -6.52 1.07 18.60
CA GLY A 40 -7.54 2.02 19.01
C GLY A 40 -7.96 2.93 17.86
N ALA A 41 -7.55 4.20 17.92
CA ALA A 41 -7.88 5.22 16.92
C ALA A 41 -6.69 5.60 16.01
N ASN A 42 -5.52 4.98 16.22
CA ASN A 42 -4.30 5.34 15.50
C ASN A 42 -3.64 4.11 14.88
N TYR A 43 -2.82 4.36 13.87
CA TYR A 43 -2.04 3.32 13.23
C TYR A 43 -0.64 3.23 13.85
N ARG A 44 -0.16 2.00 14.05
CA ARG A 44 1.23 1.71 14.46
C ARG A 44 1.92 0.82 13.46
N ASP A 45 3.21 1.05 13.28
CA ASP A 45 4.05 0.21 12.43
C ASP A 45 4.11 -1.22 12.98
N ALA A 46 4.00 -2.18 12.07
CA ALA A 46 4.11 -3.60 12.34
C ALA A 46 5.15 -4.24 11.42
N PRO A 47 5.96 -5.18 11.92
CA PRO A 47 6.93 -5.90 11.10
C PRO A 47 6.27 -6.88 10.12
N GLU A 48 5.06 -7.34 10.41
CA GLU A 48 4.34 -8.38 9.67
C GLU A 48 2.82 -8.09 9.63
N SER A 49 2.16 -8.55 8.57
CA SER A 49 0.71 -8.52 8.42
C SER A 49 0.04 -9.43 9.46
N ARG A 50 -0.99 -8.92 10.11
CA ARG A 50 -1.84 -9.71 11.00
C ARG A 50 -2.85 -10.54 10.20
N LEU A 51 -3.23 -10.06 9.02
CA LEU A 51 -4.20 -10.75 8.15
C LEU A 51 -3.57 -11.86 7.30
N LEU A 52 -2.27 -11.75 6.99
CA LEU A 52 -1.56 -12.66 6.11
C LEU A 52 -0.20 -13.07 6.73
N PRO A 53 -0.17 -14.22 7.45
CA PRO A 53 1.07 -14.71 8.07
C PRO A 53 2.19 -14.88 7.05
N GLY A 54 3.40 -14.45 7.42
CA GLY A 54 4.60 -14.47 6.59
C GLY A 54 4.74 -13.26 5.65
N ILE A 55 3.77 -12.35 5.60
CA ILE A 55 3.85 -11.14 4.77
C ILE A 55 4.45 -9.98 5.56
N THR A 56 5.64 -9.56 5.17
CA THR A 56 6.35 -8.41 5.76
C THR A 56 6.41 -7.23 4.79
N GLY A 57 6.61 -6.02 5.32
CA GLY A 57 6.83 -4.83 4.49
C GLY A 57 8.03 -4.97 3.54
N ALA A 58 9.10 -5.64 3.99
CA ALA A 58 10.26 -5.93 3.17
C ALA A 58 9.93 -6.86 1.99
N LEU A 59 9.15 -7.91 2.23
CA LEU A 59 8.70 -8.83 1.17
C LEU A 59 7.83 -8.10 0.14
N LEU A 60 6.86 -7.31 0.59
CA LEU A 60 5.99 -6.52 -0.28
C LEU A 60 6.79 -5.51 -1.10
N THR A 61 7.79 -4.86 -0.50
CA THR A 61 8.70 -3.94 -1.20
C THR A 61 9.41 -4.62 -2.37
N GLU A 62 9.95 -5.82 -2.15
CA GLU A 62 10.65 -6.56 -3.18
C GLU A 62 9.72 -6.97 -4.34
N TRP A 63 8.48 -7.35 -4.00
CA TRP A 63 7.47 -7.69 -5.01
C TRP A 63 7.06 -6.50 -5.87
N VAL A 64 6.84 -5.34 -5.25
CA VAL A 64 6.51 -4.09 -5.97
C VAL A 64 7.66 -3.72 -6.92
N ARG A 65 8.91 -3.81 -6.45
CA ARG A 65 10.11 -3.52 -7.26
C ARG A 65 10.25 -4.46 -8.45
N THR A 66 10.04 -5.76 -8.24
CA THR A 66 10.16 -6.78 -9.29
C THR A 66 9.09 -6.62 -10.35
N ASN A 67 7.84 -6.36 -9.96
CA ASN A 67 6.71 -6.24 -10.89
C ASN A 67 6.70 -4.91 -11.67
N ARG A 68 7.39 -3.86 -11.22
CA ARG A 68 7.53 -2.60 -11.96
C ARG A 68 8.29 -2.74 -13.29
N LYS A 69 8.94 -3.88 -13.53
CA LYS A 69 9.66 -4.16 -14.80
C LYS A 69 8.75 -4.59 -15.97
N GLN A 70 7.44 -4.64 -15.81
CA GLN A 70 6.53 -4.83 -16.94
C GLN A 70 6.00 -3.48 -17.42
N PRO A 71 6.52 -2.90 -18.52
CA PRO A 71 5.86 -1.76 -19.15
C PRO A 71 4.47 -2.22 -19.62
N HIS A 72 3.43 -1.58 -19.12
CA HIS A 72 2.10 -1.71 -19.69
C HIS A 72 2.20 -1.35 -21.18
N PRO A 73 1.81 -2.23 -22.13
CA PRO A 73 1.91 -1.90 -23.55
C PRO A 73 1.08 -0.65 -23.80
N ALA A 74 1.75 0.41 -24.27
CA ALA A 74 1.15 1.70 -24.56
C ALA A 74 -0.09 1.49 -25.44
N ARG A 75 -1.25 1.92 -24.95
CA ARG A 75 -2.49 1.98 -25.72
C ARG A 75 -2.20 2.85 -26.95
N ARG A 76 -2.12 2.24 -28.15
CA ARG A 76 -1.94 2.97 -29.41
C ARG A 76 -3.06 4.02 -29.52
N PRO A 77 -2.76 5.30 -29.85
CA PRO A 77 -3.84 6.22 -30.19
C PRO A 77 -4.54 5.69 -31.45
N ALA A 78 -5.88 5.62 -31.38
CA ALA A 78 -6.71 5.34 -32.53
C ALA A 78 -6.45 6.41 -33.59
N LYS A 79 -6.15 5.96 -34.80
CA LYS A 79 -5.93 6.79 -35.97
C LYS A 79 -7.30 7.01 -36.60
N GLU A 80 -7.79 8.25 -36.61
CA GLU A 80 -8.80 8.71 -37.58
C GLU A 80 -8.60 10.19 -37.88
#